data_AF-A0A961MD55-F1
#
_entry.id   AF-A0A961MD55-F1
#
_cell.length_a   1.000
_cell.length_b   1.000
_cell.length_c   1.000
_cell.angle_alpha   90.00
_cell.angle_beta   90.00
_cell.angle_gamma   90.00
#
_symmetry.space_group_name_H-M   'P 1'
#
loop_
_entity.id
_entity.type
_entity.pdbx_description
1 polymer ?
#
loop_
_entity_poly.entity_id
_entity_poly.type
_entity_poly.pdbx_seq_one_letter_code
_entity_poly.pdbx_strand_id
1 'polypeptide(L)'
;MSMTAFLRSQSTRFLPVAVACGLAFAALPAQAEYAGGGYLSDYRGCESNGWPTNIEMVRARYSPSEEGGNTSEIVLDLAVGASMVYRVNGALEPNNRWRAAEGYNTWGALYRSTPRPSLQIRERRSAISGGATIPASYQIYMQVRIRNFNGARGCYATANLMLRHTGD
;
A
#
# COMPACT_ATOMS: atom_id res chain seq x y z
N MET A 1 7.66 62.46 -60.03
CA MET A 1 6.27 62.92 -59.82
C MET A 1 5.51 61.80 -59.11
N SER A 2 4.78 62.17 -58.05
CA SER A 2 3.59 61.59 -57.42
C SER A 2 3.03 60.25 -57.95
N MET A 3 2.32 59.41 -57.20
CA MET A 3 1.82 59.34 -55.82
C MET A 3 1.20 57.93 -55.68
N THR A 4 1.39 57.31 -54.53
CA THR A 4 0.40 56.58 -53.71
C THR A 4 -0.82 55.91 -54.36
N ALA A 5 -1.01 54.61 -54.10
CA ALA A 5 -2.17 54.02 -53.38
C ALA A 5 -2.27 52.51 -53.70
N PHE A 6 -1.99 51.61 -52.75
CA PHE A 6 -2.91 51.04 -51.74
C PHE A 6 -3.75 49.87 -52.26
N LEU A 7 -3.49 48.67 -51.70
CA LEU A 7 -4.45 47.68 -51.15
C LEU A 7 -3.77 46.30 -51.12
N ARG A 8 -3.22 45.89 -49.96
CA ARG A 8 -3.86 45.00 -48.99
C ARG A 8 -4.45 43.74 -49.62
N SER A 9 -3.73 42.63 -49.47
CA SER A 9 -4.32 41.32 -49.23
C SER A 9 -3.60 40.70 -48.04
N GLN A 10 -4.32 40.60 -46.93
CA GLN A 10 -3.86 40.01 -45.68
C GLN A 10 -3.93 38.49 -45.82
N SER A 11 -2.80 37.81 -45.66
CA SER A 11 -2.77 36.37 -45.37
C SER A 11 -2.43 36.19 -43.90
N THR A 12 -3.49 36.36 -43.14
CA THR A 12 -3.82 35.85 -41.81
C THR A 12 -2.83 34.82 -41.23
N ARG A 13 -2.27 35.21 -40.08
CA ARG A 13 -1.56 34.38 -39.11
C ARG A 13 -2.48 33.23 -38.67
N PHE A 14 -2.09 31.99 -38.92
CA PHE A 14 -2.72 30.80 -38.33
C PHE A 14 -1.79 30.16 -37.30
N LEU A 15 -2.03 30.52 -36.05
CA LEU A 15 -1.85 29.74 -34.83
C LEU A 15 -2.98 30.27 -33.91
N PRO A 16 -3.73 29.49 -33.11
CA PRO A 16 -3.33 28.23 -32.45
C PRO A 16 -4.49 27.23 -32.11
N VAL A 17 -4.53 25.99 -32.60
CA VAL A 17 -5.52 24.98 -32.11
C VAL A 17 -4.92 23.57 -32.05
N ALA A 18 -3.78 23.40 -31.37
CA ALA A 18 -3.18 22.07 -31.17
C ALA A 18 -2.70 21.83 -29.72
N VAL A 19 -3.15 22.64 -28.75
CA VAL A 19 -2.72 22.53 -27.33
C VAL A 19 -3.93 22.39 -26.39
N ALA A 20 -5.00 21.73 -26.82
CA ALA A 20 -6.21 21.56 -25.99
C ALA A 20 -6.64 20.09 -25.79
N CYS A 21 -5.86 19.09 -26.25
CA CYS A 21 -6.24 17.68 -26.13
C CYS A 21 -5.23 16.79 -25.35
N GLY A 22 -4.21 17.38 -24.71
CA GLY A 22 -3.14 16.60 -24.06
C GLY A 22 -3.23 16.47 -22.53
N LEU A 23 -4.31 16.92 -21.90
CA LEU A 23 -4.46 16.91 -20.43
C LEU A 23 -5.69 16.10 -19.96
N ALA A 24 -6.19 15.18 -20.79
CA ALA A 24 -6.93 14.04 -20.28
C ALA A 24 -5.91 13.03 -19.70
N PHE A 25 -5.15 13.44 -18.68
CA PHE A 25 -4.56 12.47 -17.78
C PHE A 25 -5.74 11.72 -17.19
N ALA A 26 -5.91 10.48 -17.62
CA ALA A 26 -6.76 9.52 -16.94
C ALA A 26 -6.39 9.62 -15.47
N ALA A 27 -7.25 10.25 -14.68
CA ALA A 27 -7.25 10.11 -13.24
C ALA A 27 -7.56 8.63 -13.03
N LEU A 28 -6.52 7.80 -13.02
CA LEU A 28 -6.63 6.45 -12.48
C LEU A 28 -7.24 6.65 -11.10
N PRO A 29 -8.33 5.94 -10.77
CA PRO A 29 -8.95 6.09 -9.47
C PRO A 29 -7.84 5.89 -8.43
N ALA A 30 -7.69 6.87 -7.54
CA ALA A 30 -6.74 6.77 -6.44
C ALA A 30 -6.99 5.42 -5.77
N GLN A 31 -5.98 4.54 -5.79
CA GLN A 31 -6.12 3.23 -5.16
C GLN A 31 -6.43 3.49 -3.69
N ALA A 32 -7.47 2.82 -3.17
CA ALA A 32 -7.82 2.94 -1.76
C ALA A 32 -6.57 2.60 -0.94
N GLU A 33 -6.21 3.48 -0.03
CA GLU A 33 -5.11 3.28 0.88
C GLU A 33 -5.64 3.41 2.30
N TYR A 34 -5.17 2.54 3.18
CA TYR A 34 -5.55 2.52 4.58
C TYR A 34 -4.32 2.77 5.44
N ALA A 35 -4.40 3.70 6.37
CA ALA A 35 -3.36 3.94 7.36
C ALA A 35 -3.94 3.98 8.77
N GLY A 36 -3.12 3.61 9.74
CA GLY A 36 -3.50 3.61 11.13
C GLY A 36 -2.38 3.05 11.98
N GLY A 37 -2.76 2.25 12.97
CA GLY A 37 -1.82 1.62 13.88
C GLY A 37 -2.21 0.18 14.17
N GLY A 38 -1.63 -0.34 15.24
CA GLY A 38 -1.81 -1.72 15.62
C GLY A 38 -0.77 -2.16 16.63
N TYR A 39 -0.73 -3.45 16.87
CA TYR A 39 0.27 -4.07 17.72
C TYR A 39 0.60 -5.46 17.22
N LEU A 40 1.75 -5.96 17.64
CA LEU A 40 2.19 -7.30 17.36
C LEU A 40 1.89 -8.22 18.56
N SER A 41 1.39 -9.42 18.29
CA SER A 41 1.08 -10.46 19.28
C SER A 41 1.58 -11.84 18.84
N ASP A 42 1.34 -12.85 19.68
CA ASP A 42 1.58 -14.28 19.39
C ASP A 42 2.99 -14.59 18.87
N TYR A 43 3.98 -13.94 19.46
CA TYR A 43 5.38 -14.15 19.16
C TYR A 43 5.75 -15.61 19.43
N ARG A 44 6.49 -16.20 18.48
CA ARG A 44 7.07 -17.53 18.66
C ARG A 44 8.38 -17.65 17.91
N GLY A 45 9.47 -17.97 18.61
CA GLY A 45 10.79 -18.18 18.00
C GLY A 45 11.45 -16.89 17.53
N CYS A 46 10.99 -15.74 18.03
CA CYS A 46 11.54 -14.43 17.71
C CYS A 46 12.59 -14.01 18.74
N GLU A 47 12.45 -14.49 19.97
CA GLU A 47 13.32 -14.24 21.12
C GLU A 47 14.76 -14.71 20.84
N SER A 48 14.91 -15.86 20.17
CA SER A 48 16.21 -16.41 19.80
C SER A 48 16.99 -15.54 18.80
N ASN A 49 16.31 -14.60 18.14
CA ASN A 49 16.91 -13.67 17.17
C ASN A 49 17.06 -12.25 17.76
N GLY A 50 16.90 -12.11 19.10
CA GLY A 50 17.01 -10.82 19.80
C GLY A 50 15.85 -9.86 19.53
N TRP A 51 14.77 -10.35 18.91
CA TRP A 51 13.61 -9.50 18.61
C TRP A 51 12.80 -9.22 19.88
N PRO A 52 12.47 -7.95 20.18
CA PRO A 52 11.70 -7.61 21.36
C PRO A 52 10.22 -7.98 21.18
N THR A 53 9.58 -8.46 22.25
CA THR A 53 8.16 -8.79 22.28
C THR A 53 7.31 -7.59 22.73
N ASN A 54 5.99 -7.65 22.48
CA ASN A 54 5.01 -6.62 22.88
C ASN A 54 5.31 -5.23 22.30
N ILE A 55 5.67 -5.20 21.02
CA ILE A 55 5.98 -3.95 20.32
C ILE A 55 4.73 -3.35 19.71
N GLU A 56 4.50 -2.08 20.02
CA GLU A 56 3.47 -1.25 19.41
C GLU A 56 3.89 -0.81 17.99
N MET A 57 2.91 -0.66 17.11
CA MET A 57 3.12 -0.02 15.81
C MET A 57 2.95 1.48 15.95
N VAL A 58 3.94 2.23 15.46
CA VAL A 58 3.84 3.68 15.25
C VAL A 58 2.89 3.97 14.10
N ARG A 59 2.99 3.15 13.05
CA ARG A 59 2.16 3.28 11.85
C ARG A 59 1.99 1.92 11.20
N ALA A 60 0.83 1.71 10.61
CA ALA A 60 0.63 0.64 9.66
C ALA A 60 -0.07 1.21 8.43
N ARG A 61 0.27 0.66 7.25
CA ARG A 61 -0.39 0.97 5.99
C ARG A 61 -0.78 -0.30 5.27
N TYR A 62 -1.89 -0.24 4.55
CA TYR A 62 -2.35 -1.30 3.68
C TYR A 62 -2.92 -0.71 2.40
N SER A 63 -2.42 -1.21 1.28
CA SER A 63 -2.89 -0.89 -0.06
C SER A 63 -3.59 -2.14 -0.63
N PRO A 64 -4.94 -2.23 -0.61
CA PRO A 64 -5.73 -3.35 -1.13
C PRO A 64 -5.75 -3.45 -2.67
N SER A 65 -4.61 -3.36 -3.33
CA SER A 65 -4.53 -3.35 -4.80
C SER A 65 -4.97 -4.68 -5.43
N GLU A 66 -5.11 -5.75 -4.64
CA GLU A 66 -5.63 -7.04 -5.08
C GLU A 66 -7.11 -7.02 -5.44
N GLU A 67 -7.88 -6.05 -4.94
CA GLU A 67 -9.28 -5.85 -5.33
C GLU A 67 -9.38 -5.43 -6.82
N GLY A 68 -8.28 -4.91 -7.39
CA GLY A 68 -8.09 -4.65 -8.82
C GLY A 68 -7.17 -5.65 -9.53
N GLY A 69 -6.86 -6.80 -8.91
CA GLY A 69 -5.99 -7.83 -9.49
C GLY A 69 -4.48 -7.57 -9.41
N ASN A 70 -4.05 -6.56 -8.64
CA ASN A 70 -2.63 -6.19 -8.49
C ASN A 70 -2.02 -6.73 -7.18
N THR A 71 -0.74 -6.46 -6.96
CA THR A 71 -0.02 -6.80 -5.73
C THR A 71 -0.41 -5.86 -4.59
N SER A 72 -0.88 -6.40 -3.47
CA SER A 72 -1.13 -5.64 -2.25
C SER A 72 0.16 -5.35 -1.51
N GLU A 73 0.20 -4.24 -0.78
CA GLU A 73 1.30 -3.89 0.12
C GLU A 73 0.79 -3.72 1.55
N ILE A 74 1.52 -4.27 2.52
CA ILE A 74 1.32 -4.07 3.95
C ILE A 74 2.62 -3.52 4.52
N VAL A 75 2.56 -2.35 5.13
CA VAL A 75 3.71 -1.70 5.79
C VAL A 75 3.45 -1.66 7.29
N LEU A 76 4.43 -2.10 8.08
CA LEU A 76 4.41 -2.06 9.54
C LEU A 76 5.61 -1.23 10.02
N ASP A 77 5.36 -0.07 10.60
CA ASP A 77 6.36 0.77 11.25
C ASP A 77 6.23 0.62 12.76
N LEU A 78 7.31 0.21 13.42
CA LEU A 78 7.33 -0.18 14.81
C LEU A 78 8.06 0.84 15.69
N ALA A 79 7.64 0.91 16.96
CA ALA A 79 8.24 1.82 17.94
C ALA A 79 9.74 1.57 18.19
N VAL A 80 10.22 0.36 17.88
CA VAL A 80 11.65 -0.01 17.98
C VAL A 80 12.51 0.48 16.81
N GLY A 81 11.97 1.39 15.98
CA GLY A 81 12.67 1.94 14.82
C GLY A 81 12.79 0.97 13.65
N ALA A 82 11.96 -0.08 13.63
CA ALA A 82 11.93 -1.05 12.54
C ALA A 82 10.75 -0.78 11.59
N SER A 83 10.95 -0.97 10.29
CA SER A 83 9.89 -0.94 9.28
C SER A 83 9.89 -2.24 8.50
N MET A 84 8.72 -2.81 8.22
CA MET A 84 8.58 -4.01 7.42
C MET A 84 7.54 -3.81 6.34
N VAL A 85 7.94 -4.07 5.11
CA VAL A 85 7.10 -3.99 3.92
C VAL A 85 6.89 -5.40 3.40
N TYR A 86 5.63 -5.80 3.26
CA TYR A 86 5.23 -7.08 2.69
C TYR A 86 4.41 -6.85 1.43
N ARG A 87 4.83 -7.49 0.33
CA ARG A 87 4.09 -7.49 -0.94
C ARG A 87 3.54 -8.86 -1.22
N VAL A 88 2.24 -8.94 -1.48
CA VAL A 88 1.52 -10.20 -1.67
C VAL A 88 0.67 -10.16 -2.92
N ASN A 89 0.73 -11.24 -3.70
CA ASN A 89 -0.09 -11.40 -4.89
C ASN A 89 -1.38 -12.18 -4.57
N GLY A 90 -2.50 -11.72 -5.14
CA GLY A 90 -3.81 -12.37 -5.05
C GLY A 90 -4.67 -11.93 -3.86
N ALA A 91 -5.97 -12.26 -3.90
CA ALA A 91 -6.99 -11.77 -2.97
C ALA A 91 -6.68 -12.05 -1.50
N LEU A 92 -6.58 -11.04 -0.62
CA LEU A 92 -6.26 -11.19 0.81
C LEU A 92 -7.47 -11.53 1.68
N GLU A 93 -8.26 -12.51 1.25
CA GLU A 93 -9.37 -13.03 2.02
C GLU A 93 -8.88 -13.87 3.22
N PRO A 94 -9.58 -13.78 4.38
CA PRO A 94 -9.28 -14.59 5.54
C PRO A 94 -9.33 -16.08 5.21
N ASN A 95 -8.23 -16.79 5.47
CA ASN A 95 -8.17 -18.24 5.34
C ASN A 95 -6.99 -18.84 6.13
N ASN A 96 -6.95 -20.17 6.21
CA ASN A 96 -5.89 -20.89 6.90
C ASN A 96 -4.64 -21.16 6.03
N ARG A 97 -4.50 -20.54 4.86
CA ARG A 97 -3.38 -20.80 3.94
C ARG A 97 -2.28 -19.77 4.13
N TRP A 98 -1.03 -20.24 4.09
CA TRP A 98 0.15 -19.39 4.00
C TRP A 98 0.36 -18.94 2.57
N ARG A 99 0.62 -17.65 2.39
CA ARG A 99 0.92 -17.01 1.12
C ARG A 99 2.35 -16.52 1.15
N ALA A 100 3.12 -16.82 0.12
CA ALA A 100 4.44 -16.24 -0.02
C ALA A 100 4.33 -14.71 -0.16
N ALA A 101 5.23 -14.00 0.50
CA ALA A 101 5.33 -12.55 0.40
C ALA A 101 6.77 -12.17 0.05
N GLU A 102 6.92 -11.11 -0.73
CA GLU A 102 8.19 -10.41 -0.79
C GLU A 102 8.28 -9.51 0.44
N GLY A 103 9.39 -9.60 1.17
CA GLY A 103 9.61 -8.85 2.40
C GLY A 103 10.82 -7.94 2.28
N TYR A 104 10.66 -6.70 2.71
CA TYR A 104 11.77 -5.79 3.01
C TYR A 104 11.63 -5.36 4.46
N ASN A 105 12.75 -5.29 5.17
CA ASN A 105 12.77 -4.85 6.55
C ASN A 105 13.91 -3.86 6.78
N THR A 106 13.64 -2.83 7.56
CA THR A 106 14.66 -1.98 8.15
C THR A 106 14.72 -2.25 9.63
N TRP A 107 15.93 -2.51 10.14
CA TRP A 107 16.25 -2.40 11.56
C TRP A 107 17.73 -2.02 11.61
N GLY A 108 18.00 -0.71 11.67
CA GLY A 108 19.33 -0.13 11.45
C GLY A 108 19.71 0.10 9.97
N ALA A 109 19.37 -0.82 9.07
CA ALA A 109 19.52 -0.65 7.61
C ALA A 109 18.48 -1.47 6.83
N LEU A 110 18.27 -1.17 5.54
CA LEU A 110 17.30 -1.84 4.66
C LEU A 110 17.83 -3.17 4.13
N TYR A 111 17.09 -4.24 4.38
CA TYR A 111 17.41 -5.59 3.93
C TYR A 111 16.22 -6.22 3.21
N ARG A 112 16.50 -7.14 2.29
CA ARG A 112 15.50 -8.13 1.87
C ARG A 112 15.31 -9.11 3.02
N SER A 113 14.07 -9.31 3.45
CA SER A 113 13.76 -10.24 4.52
C SER A 113 14.09 -11.68 4.07
N THR A 114 15.20 -12.21 4.59
CA THR A 114 15.69 -13.55 4.26
C THR A 114 15.86 -14.35 5.56
N PRO A 115 15.11 -15.45 5.76
CA PRO A 115 14.23 -16.10 4.78
C PRO A 115 12.98 -15.30 4.43
N ARG A 116 12.46 -15.54 3.21
CA ARG A 116 11.27 -14.86 2.69
C ARG A 116 10.08 -15.04 3.63
N PRO A 117 9.32 -13.97 3.92
CA PRO A 117 8.15 -14.07 4.76
C PRO A 117 7.01 -14.83 4.08
N SER A 118 6.10 -15.32 4.90
CA SER A 118 4.80 -15.80 4.42
C SER A 118 3.71 -15.24 5.32
N LEU A 119 2.59 -14.84 4.72
CA LEU A 119 1.47 -14.24 5.42
C LEU A 119 0.28 -15.20 5.44
N GLN A 120 -0.47 -15.19 6.53
CA GLN A 120 -1.76 -15.84 6.67
C GLN A 120 -2.74 -14.81 7.20
N ILE A 121 -3.75 -14.48 6.39
CA ILE A 121 -4.80 -13.54 6.78
C ILE A 121 -5.79 -14.30 7.67
N ARG A 122 -5.79 -14.00 8.97
CA ARG A 122 -6.67 -14.65 9.95
C ARG A 122 -8.04 -13.98 9.98
N GLU A 123 -8.04 -12.67 9.83
CA GLU A 123 -9.24 -11.86 9.89
C GLU A 123 -9.06 -10.61 9.02
N ARG A 124 -10.14 -10.20 8.36
CA ARG A 124 -10.25 -8.95 7.60
C ARG A 124 -11.71 -8.54 7.65
N ARG A 125 -12.02 -7.45 8.34
CA ARG A 125 -13.39 -6.92 8.50
C ARG A 125 -13.42 -5.45 8.12
N SER A 126 -14.41 -5.07 7.33
CA SER A 126 -14.78 -3.68 7.09
C SER A 126 -15.73 -3.21 8.20
N ALA A 127 -15.69 -1.92 8.54
CA ALA A 127 -16.63 -1.31 9.48
C ALA A 127 -18.05 -1.14 8.92
N ILE A 128 -18.23 -1.36 7.62
CA ILE A 128 -19.54 -1.28 6.95
C ILE A 128 -20.13 -2.68 6.89
N SER A 129 -21.27 -2.89 7.57
CA SER A 129 -22.05 -4.12 7.48
C SER A 129 -22.81 -4.17 6.14
N GLY A 130 -23.01 -5.37 5.58
CA GLY A 130 -23.89 -5.58 4.41
C GLY A 130 -23.22 -5.87 3.06
N GLY A 131 -21.98 -6.35 3.02
CA GLY A 131 -21.35 -6.83 1.78
C GLY A 131 -20.67 -5.75 0.92
N ALA A 132 -20.40 -4.58 1.50
CA ALA A 132 -19.58 -3.56 0.86
C ALA A 132 -18.15 -4.08 0.61
N THR A 133 -17.58 -3.76 -0.54
CA THR A 133 -16.20 -4.10 -0.90
C THR A 133 -15.21 -3.37 0.01
N ILE A 134 -14.02 -3.95 0.23
CA ILE A 134 -13.00 -3.34 1.11
C ILE A 134 -12.74 -1.87 0.75
N PRO A 135 -12.55 -1.48 -0.53
CA PRO A 135 -12.28 -0.08 -0.90
C PRO A 135 -13.39 0.91 -0.52
N ALA A 136 -14.62 0.44 -0.32
CA ALA A 136 -15.73 1.30 0.09
C ALA A 136 -15.77 1.53 1.62
N SER A 137 -14.92 0.83 2.39
CA SER A 137 -14.93 0.93 3.85
C SER A 137 -14.11 2.10 4.36
N TYR A 138 -14.64 2.82 5.35
CA TYR A 138 -13.91 3.86 6.06
C TYR A 138 -12.85 3.31 7.02
N GLN A 139 -13.08 2.12 7.59
CA GLN A 139 -12.19 1.51 8.57
C GLN A 139 -12.15 0.01 8.38
N ILE A 140 -10.95 -0.56 8.46
CA ILE A 140 -10.72 -1.99 8.38
C ILE A 140 -9.98 -2.47 9.62
N TYR A 141 -10.40 -3.65 10.08
CA TYR A 141 -9.65 -4.45 11.03
C TYR A 141 -9.02 -5.63 10.30
N MET A 142 -7.73 -5.88 10.54
CA MET A 142 -7.02 -6.97 9.90
C MET A 142 -6.09 -7.68 10.89
N GLN A 143 -6.15 -9.01 10.92
CA GLN A 143 -5.18 -9.86 11.61
C GLN A 143 -4.35 -10.62 10.61
N VAL A 144 -3.04 -10.35 10.59
CA VAL A 144 -2.09 -10.98 9.68
C VAL A 144 -1.06 -11.75 10.48
N ARG A 145 -1.09 -13.08 10.37
CA ARG A 145 -0.02 -13.90 10.92
C ARG A 145 1.14 -13.94 9.94
N ILE A 146 2.34 -13.70 10.43
CA ILE A 146 3.56 -13.56 9.65
C ILE A 146 4.50 -14.68 10.09
N ARG A 147 5.01 -15.44 9.11
CA ARG A 147 6.10 -16.40 9.29
C ARG A 147 7.37 -15.80 8.71
N ASN A 148 8.52 -16.12 9.34
CA ASN A 148 9.82 -15.53 9.03
C ASN A 148 9.81 -14.01 9.19
N PHE A 149 9.15 -13.57 10.25
CA PHE A 149 9.02 -12.16 10.57
C PHE A 149 10.39 -11.52 10.82
N ASN A 150 10.58 -10.27 10.36
CA ASN A 150 11.87 -9.57 10.33
C ASN A 150 13.01 -10.36 9.65
N GLY A 151 12.69 -11.26 8.71
CA GLY A 151 13.70 -12.12 8.09
C GLY A 151 14.35 -13.10 9.07
N ALA A 152 13.74 -13.39 10.21
CA ALA A 152 14.24 -14.37 11.17
C ALA A 152 13.59 -15.74 10.93
N ARG A 153 14.37 -16.76 10.56
CA ARG A 153 13.84 -18.10 10.28
C ARG A 153 13.11 -18.67 11.49
N GLY A 154 11.85 -19.06 11.29
CA GLY A 154 11.05 -19.68 12.35
C GLY A 154 10.47 -18.70 13.37
N CYS A 155 10.72 -17.38 13.23
CA CYS A 155 10.04 -16.36 13.99
C CYS A 155 8.64 -16.11 13.40
N TYR A 156 7.62 -16.20 14.26
CA TYR A 156 6.23 -15.89 13.94
C TYR A 156 5.76 -14.70 14.78
N ALA A 157 4.96 -13.84 14.18
CA ALA A 157 4.24 -12.78 14.87
C ALA A 157 2.88 -12.56 14.20
N THR A 158 1.89 -12.11 14.96
CA THR A 158 0.59 -11.68 14.44
C THR A 158 0.53 -10.16 14.49
N ALA A 159 0.30 -9.52 13.34
CA ALA A 159 -0.01 -8.10 13.24
C ALA A 159 -1.52 -7.88 13.36
N ASN A 160 -1.93 -7.17 14.40
CA ASN A 160 -3.32 -6.77 14.63
C ASN A 160 -3.45 -5.29 14.24
N LEU A 161 -4.14 -5.03 13.13
CA LEU A 161 -4.17 -3.74 12.48
C LEU A 161 -5.56 -3.11 12.60
N MET A 162 -5.58 -1.83 12.93
CA MET A 162 -6.77 -0.99 12.86
C MET A 162 -6.47 0.20 11.95
N LEU A 163 -7.03 0.18 10.75
CA LEU A 163 -6.65 1.11 9.68
C LEU A 163 -7.87 1.87 9.18
N ARG A 164 -7.66 3.13 8.81
CA ARG A 164 -8.68 4.02 8.26
C ARG A 164 -8.31 4.43 6.85
N HIS A 165 -9.32 4.67 6.02
CA HIS A 165 -9.13 5.13 4.65
C HIS A 165 -8.38 6.47 4.65
N THR A 166 -7.34 6.58 3.82
CA THR A 166 -6.57 7.81 3.60
C THR A 166 -6.98 8.39 2.25
N GLY A 167 -8.09 9.11 2.23
CA GLY A 167 -8.64 9.72 1.03
C GLY A 167 -9.88 10.51 1.40
N ASP A 168 -9.63 11.72 1.90
CA ASP A 168 -10.55 12.85 1.97
C ASP A 168 -9.88 14.01 1.22
#